data_AF-A0A929X632-F1
#
_entry.id   AF-A0A929X632-F1
#
_cell.length_a   1.000
_cell.length_b   1.000
_cell.length_c   1.000
_cell.angle_alpha   90.00
_cell.angle_beta   90.00
_cell.angle_gamma   90.00
#
_symmetry.space_group_name_H-M   'P 1'
#
loop_
_entity.id
_entity.type
_entity.pdbx_description
1 polymer ?
#
loop_
_entity_poly.entity_id
_entity_poly.type
_entity_poly.pdbx_seq_one_letter_code
_entity_poly.pdbx_strand_id
1 'polypeptide(L)' 'MEKEKEKEKEKRKAVYNREADKKWIEKNKERRYYLNLRASARSFIRKHATDEDIEELKNLIAEREKTGSR' A
#
# COMPACT_ATOMS: atom_id res chain seq x y z
N MET A 1 -35.23 -20.99 2.43
CA MET A 1 -34.71 -20.16 1.32
C MET A 1 -34.30 -18.75 1.72
N GLU A 2 -35.21 -17.82 2.07
CA GLU A 2 -34.79 -16.44 2.44
C GLU A 2 -33.95 -16.38 3.73
N LYS A 3 -34.40 -17.08 4.78
CA LYS A 3 -33.68 -17.18 6.06
C LYS A 3 -32.30 -17.84 5.95
N GLU A 4 -32.08 -18.66 4.92
CA GLU A 4 -30.77 -19.30 4.68
C GLU A 4 -29.82 -18.36 3.95
N LYS A 5 -30.32 -17.59 2.97
CA LYS A 5 -29.57 -16.54 2.29
C LYS A 5 -29.16 -15.42 3.24
N GLU A 6 -30.00 -15.09 4.23
CA GLU A 6 -29.67 -14.11 5.28
C GLU A 6 -28.57 -14.61 6.21
N LYS A 7 -28.67 -15.85 6.70
CA LYS A 7 -27.62 -16.50 7.49
C LYS A 7 -26.31 -16.64 6.72
N GLU A 8 -26.36 -16.85 5.41
CA GLU A 8 -25.18 -16.90 4.56
C GLU A 8 -24.54 -15.51 4.38
N LYS A 9 -25.33 -14.45 4.20
CA LYS A 9 -24.84 -13.05 4.20
C LYS A 9 -24.22 -12.66 5.54
N GLU A 10 -24.78 -13.14 6.63
CA GLU A 10 -24.27 -12.93 8.00
C GLU A 10 -22.96 -13.69 8.25
N LYS A 11 -22.84 -14.94 7.77
CA LYS A 11 -21.58 -15.69 7.76
C LYS A 11 -20.50 -15.06 6.87
N ARG A 12 -20.91 -14.38 5.78
CA ARG A 12 -20.03 -13.63 4.88
C ARG A 12 -19.68 -12.23 5.40
N LYS A 13 -20.30 -11.74 6.48
CA LYS A 13 -19.80 -10.56 7.18
C LYS A 13 -18.49 -10.96 7.83
N ALA A 14 -17.39 -10.71 7.14
CA ALA A 14 -16.07 -10.69 7.74
C ALA A 14 -16.15 -9.73 8.93
N VAL A 15 -16.22 -10.29 10.13
CA VAL A 15 -16.22 -9.51 11.36
C VAL A 15 -14.84 -8.89 11.44
N TYR A 16 -14.77 -7.58 11.23
CA TYR A 16 -13.55 -6.81 11.36
C TYR A 16 -12.97 -7.06 12.77
N ASN A 17 -11.86 -7.80 12.84
CA ASN A 17 -11.17 -8.07 14.09
C ASN A 17 -9.94 -7.18 14.19
N ARG A 18 -10.13 -6.05 14.88
CA ARG A 18 -9.10 -5.04 15.10
C ARG A 18 -7.84 -5.58 15.78
N GLU A 19 -7.95 -6.62 16.62
CA GLU A 19 -6.79 -7.20 17.31
C GLU A 19 -5.95 -8.08 16.39
N ALA A 20 -6.61 -8.86 15.54
CA ALA A 20 -5.95 -9.67 14.52
C ALA A 20 -5.20 -8.77 13.52
N ASP A 21 -5.84 -7.67 13.08
CA ASP A 21 -5.21 -6.69 12.19
C ASP A 21 -4.01 -6.01 12.85
N LYS A 22 -4.11 -5.62 14.14
CA LYS A 22 -2.97 -5.07 14.89
C LYS A 22 -1.79 -6.02 14.92
N LYS A 23 -2.01 -7.30 15.24
CA LYS A 23 -0.94 -8.32 15.27
C LYS A 23 -0.31 -8.53 13.91
N TRP A 24 -1.12 -8.54 12.85
CA TRP A 24 -0.61 -8.66 11.48
C TRP A 24 0.19 -7.42 11.06
N ILE A 25 -0.31 -6.22 11.35
CA ILE A 25 0.38 -4.96 11.09
C ILE A 25 1.73 -4.94 11.80
N GLU A 26 1.77 -5.40 13.06
CA GLU A 26 2.98 -5.41 13.85
C GLU A 26 4.05 -6.35 13.31
N LYS A 27 3.64 -7.55 12.88
CA LYS A 27 4.54 -8.52 12.24
C LYS A 27 5.02 -8.08 10.85
N ASN A 28 4.28 -7.20 10.18
CA ASN A 28 4.56 -6.77 8.80
C ASN A 28 4.90 -5.28 8.69
N LYS A 29 5.42 -4.65 9.75
CA LYS A 29 5.73 -3.21 9.79
C LYS A 29 6.55 -2.75 8.58
N GLU A 30 7.66 -3.43 8.30
CA GLU A 30 8.56 -3.07 7.19
C GLU A 30 7.90 -3.25 5.83
N ARG A 31 7.23 -4.39 5.60
CA ARG A 31 6.53 -4.66 4.35
C ARG A 31 5.42 -3.64 4.10
N ARG A 32 4.67 -3.29 5.13
CA ARG A 32 3.63 -2.25 5.06
C ARG A 32 4.24 -0.88 4.77
N TYR A 33 5.33 -0.54 5.44
CA TYR A 33 6.04 0.71 5.22
C TYR A 33 6.50 0.84 3.76
N TYR A 34 7.15 -0.19 3.22
CA TYR A 34 7.53 -0.26 1.80
C TYR A 34 6.33 -0.06 0.85
N LEU A 35 5.20 -0.74 1.12
CA LEU A 35 4.01 -0.60 0.30
C LEU A 35 3.41 0.81 0.37
N ASN A 36 3.40 1.42 1.55
CA ASN A 36 2.94 2.79 1.74
C ASN A 36 3.82 3.77 0.98
N LEU A 37 5.15 3.70 1.12
CA LEU A 37 6.09 4.53 0.37
C LEU A 37 5.87 4.40 -1.14
N ARG A 38 5.76 3.15 -1.63
CA ARG A 38 5.53 2.87 -3.05
C ARG A 38 4.20 3.45 -3.55
N ALA A 39 3.13 3.34 -2.77
CA ALA A 39 1.82 3.87 -3.13
C ALA A 39 1.83 5.40 -3.14
N SER A 40 2.41 6.01 -2.11
CA SER A 40 2.54 7.47 -2.00
C SER A 40 3.37 8.04 -3.14
N ALA A 41 4.55 7.47 -3.44
CA ALA A 41 5.40 7.90 -4.55
C ALA A 41 4.65 7.83 -5.90
N ARG A 42 3.91 6.74 -6.15
CA ARG A 42 3.09 6.61 -7.37
C ARG A 42 2.00 7.68 -7.46
N SER A 43 1.34 7.98 -6.35
CA SER A 43 0.30 9.02 -6.33
C SER A 43 0.90 10.40 -6.56
N PHE A 44 2.03 10.70 -5.93
CA PHE A 44 2.74 11.96 -6.08
C PHE A 44 3.11 12.21 -7.55
N ILE A 45 3.85 11.29 -8.16
CA ILE A 45 4.28 11.38 -9.57
C ILE A 45 3.10 11.55 -10.52
N ARG A 46 1.96 10.88 -10.25
CA ARG A 46 0.81 10.89 -11.17
C ARG A 46 -0.10 12.11 -11.03
N LYS A 47 -0.19 12.72 -9.84
CA LYS A 47 -1.27 13.65 -9.52
C LYS A 47 -0.83 14.97 -8.90
N HIS A 48 0.39 15.05 -8.38
CA HIS A 48 0.82 16.17 -7.55
C HIS A 48 2.16 16.76 -7.96
N ALA A 49 3.06 15.94 -8.52
CA ALA A 49 4.38 16.37 -8.93
C ALA A 49 4.30 17.44 -10.03
N THR A 50 5.11 18.48 -9.88
CA THR A 50 5.39 19.48 -10.91
C THR A 50 6.39 18.94 -11.94
N ASP A 51 6.57 19.65 -13.05
CA ASP A 51 7.55 19.25 -14.06
C ASP A 51 8.99 19.22 -13.49
N GLU A 52 9.32 20.18 -12.62
CA GLU A 52 10.60 20.23 -11.90
C GLU A 52 10.80 19.00 -11.00
N ASP A 53 9.77 18.62 -10.23
CA ASP A 53 9.81 17.42 -9.38
C ASP A 53 10.03 16.16 -10.22
N ILE A 54 9.39 16.05 -11.40
CA ILE A 54 9.55 14.90 -12.28
C ILE A 54 10.98 14.83 -12.85
N GLU A 55 11.58 15.97 -13.20
CA GLU A 55 12.97 16.06 -13.65
C GLU A 55 13.94 15.63 -12.55
N GLU A 56 13.76 16.14 -11.32
CA GLU A 56 14.57 15.77 -10.16
C GLU A 56 14.45 14.26 -9.87
N LEU A 57 13.23 13.72 -9.85
CA LEU A 57 13.01 12.29 -9.58
C LEU A 57 13.65 11.39 -10.64
N LYS A 58 13.67 11.79 -11.92
CA LYS A 58 14.39 11.06 -12.97
C LYS A 58 15.89 11.04 -12.71
N ASN A 59 16.47 12.15 -12.28
CA ASN A 59 17.89 12.24 -11.96
C ASN A 59 18.24 11.32 -10.77
N LEU A 60 17.43 11.35 -9.71
CA LEU A 60 17.59 10.47 -8.55
C LEU A 60 17.51 8.97 -8.93
N ILE A 61 16.61 8.59 -9.83
CA ILE A 61 16.51 7.22 -10.34
C ILE A 61 17.78 6.84 -11.12
N ALA A 62 18.24 7.72 -12.02
CA ALA A 62 19.45 7.47 -12.81
C ALA A 62 20.70 7.32 -11.92
N GLU A 63 20.83 8.12 -10.87
CA GLU A 63 21.90 7.97 -9.87
C GLU A 63 21.81 6.63 -9.13
N ARG A 64 20.61 6.21 -8.74
CA ARG A 64 20.38 4.94 -8.03
C ARG A 64 20.68 3.71 -8.90
N GLU A 65 20.43 3.79 -10.20
CA GLU A 65 20.76 2.75 -11.18
C GLU A 65 22.27 2.67 -11.41
N LYS A 66 22.95 3.83 -11.54
CA LYS A 66 24.42 3.90 -11.70
C LYS A 66 25.19 3.40 -10.49
N THR A 67 24.75 3.78 -9.29
CA THR A 67 25.37 3.34 -8.03
C THR A 67 25.09 1.88 -7.71
N GLY A 68 24.21 1.21 -8.47
CA GLY A 68 24.04 -0.23 -8.42
C GLY A 68 23.82 -0.76 -7.01
N SER A 69 23.03 -0.07 -6.18
CA SER A 69 22.87 -0.55 -4.81
C SER A 69 22.00 -1.82 -4.81
N ARG A 70 22.65 -2.91 -4.44
CA ARG A 70 22.13 -3.76 -3.38
C ARG A 70 22.27 -3.05 -2.03
#